data_AF-A0A819F1G6-F1
#
_entry.id   AF-A0A819F1G6-F1
#
_cell.length_a   1.000
_cell.length_b   1.000
_cell.length_c   1.000
_cell.angle_alpha   90.00
_cell.angle_beta   90.00
_cell.angle_gamma   90.00
#
_symmetry.space_group_name_H-M   'P 1'
#
loop_
_entity.id
_entity.type
_entity.pdbx_description
1 polymer ?
#
loop_
_entity_poly.entity_id
_entity_poly.type
_entity_poly.pdbx_seq_one_letter_code
_entity_poly.pdbx_strand_id
1 'polypeptide(L)'
;MRSCASSIATPGELQAYRKAYSKFGEVSGMREIIIKNNQTNKLYGDGDTIFGSMVFGTETDIIYNNQINDFSTLNTTNFFSVPACLANYITPGKRPGSSMVPLIMFDQNNQRVLQVLNANGGTQITTTTAQVVMLNLWFRKDIRQAINTPRLHSQLLPEEVLAECGFNQTILEQLKKLGHNIQCDVYRRSIVQSIE
;
A
#
# COMPACT_ATOMS: atom_id res chain seq x y z
N MET A 1 -8.54 24.23 0.97
CA MET A 1 -8.97 22.93 0.41
C MET A 1 -7.89 22.45 -0.54
N ARG A 2 -7.02 21.53 -0.11
CA ARG A 2 -5.99 20.95 -0.99
C ARG A 2 -6.60 19.75 -1.70
N SER A 3 -6.49 19.73 -3.03
CA SER A 3 -7.10 18.74 -3.91
C SER A 3 -6.55 17.33 -3.65
N CYS A 4 -7.45 16.35 -3.55
CA CYS A 4 -7.11 14.94 -3.79
C CYS A 4 -6.59 14.85 -5.24
N ALA A 5 -5.27 14.87 -5.41
CA ALA A 5 -4.66 14.88 -6.74
C ALA A 5 -4.65 13.46 -7.30
N SER A 6 -5.26 13.27 -8.47
CA SER A 6 -5.05 12.10 -9.30
C SER A 6 -4.01 12.46 -10.36
N SER A 7 -2.79 11.95 -10.25
CA SER A 7 -1.85 11.95 -11.38
C SER A 7 -2.13 10.73 -12.26
N ILE A 8 -2.24 10.94 -13.56
CA ILE A 8 -2.34 9.87 -14.56
C ILE A 8 -0.96 9.70 -15.17
N ALA A 9 -0.41 8.48 -15.15
CA ALA A 9 0.85 8.17 -15.80
C ALA A 9 0.77 8.47 -17.31
N THR A 10 1.81 9.12 -17.82
CA THR A 10 1.96 9.44 -19.24
C THR A 10 2.15 8.17 -20.07
N PRO A 11 1.83 8.20 -21.39
CA PRO A 11 2.04 7.06 -22.28
C PRO A 11 3.48 6.51 -22.29
N GLY A 12 4.48 7.38 -22.11
CA GLY A 12 5.89 6.99 -22.03
C GLY A 12 6.23 6.20 -20.75
N GLU A 13 5.67 6.61 -19.61
CA GLU A 13 5.82 5.89 -18.34
C GLU A 13 5.16 4.51 -18.41
N LEU A 14 3.98 4.41 -19.05
CA LEU A 14 3.30 3.12 -19.27
C LEU A 14 4.11 2.16 -20.15
N GLN A 15 4.82 2.66 -21.15
CA GLN A 15 5.65 1.83 -22.02
C GLN A 15 6.91 1.31 -21.29
N ALA A 16 7.54 2.16 -20.47
CA ALA A 16 8.64 1.74 -19.59
C ALA A 16 8.18 0.71 -18.56
N TYR A 17 6.99 0.92 -17.98
CA TYR A 17 6.34 -0.02 -17.05
C TYR A 17 6.10 -1.39 -17.70
N ARG A 18 5.48 -1.42 -18.88
CA ARG A 18 5.26 -2.68 -19.64
C ARG A 18 6.56 -3.43 -19.97
N LYS A 19 7.60 -2.70 -20.37
CA LYS A 19 8.90 -3.28 -20.70
C LYS A 19 9.58 -3.88 -19.47
N ALA A 20 9.50 -3.21 -18.32
CA ALA A 20 10.00 -3.74 -17.06
C ALA A 20 9.25 -5.02 -16.65
N TYR A 21 7.92 -4.98 -16.61
CA TYR A 21 7.09 -6.14 -16.21
C TYR A 21 7.19 -7.33 -17.18
N SER A 22 7.46 -7.10 -18.46
CA SER A 22 7.66 -8.18 -19.44
C SER A 22 8.82 -9.13 -19.10
N LYS A 23 9.80 -8.66 -18.31
CA LYS A 23 10.93 -9.48 -17.84
C LYS A 23 10.62 -10.31 -16.59
N PHE A 24 9.55 -9.99 -15.87
CA PHE A 24 9.25 -10.57 -14.56
C PHE A 24 8.06 -11.55 -14.56
N GLY A 25 7.50 -11.90 -15.74
CA GLY A 25 6.22 -12.62 -15.83
C GLY A 25 5.07 -11.74 -15.32
N GLU A 26 3.83 -12.24 -15.33
CA GLU A 26 2.70 -11.51 -14.69
C GLU A 26 2.98 -11.28 -13.20
N VAL A 27 3.51 -10.10 -12.88
CA VAL A 27 3.45 -9.52 -11.56
C VAL A 27 2.11 -8.80 -11.48
N SER A 28 1.03 -9.60 -11.40
CA SER A 28 -0.21 -9.13 -10.79
C SER A 28 0.16 -8.49 -9.45
N GLY A 29 -0.47 -7.36 -9.11
CA GLY A 29 -0.42 -6.82 -7.75
C GLY A 29 -0.54 -7.97 -6.76
N MET A 30 0.36 -7.96 -5.77
CA MET A 30 0.67 -9.02 -4.80
C MET A 30 -0.32 -10.22 -4.85
N ARG A 31 0.18 -11.39 -5.28
CA ARG A 31 -0.65 -12.62 -5.39
C ARG A 31 -1.18 -13.04 -4.02
N GLU A 32 -2.50 -13.03 -3.84
CA GLU A 32 -3.15 -13.95 -2.90
C GLU A 32 -3.21 -15.32 -3.58
N ILE A 33 -2.44 -16.29 -3.07
CA ILE A 33 -2.54 -17.68 -3.53
C ILE A 33 -3.66 -18.34 -2.72
N ILE A 34 -4.81 -18.56 -3.35
CA ILE A 34 -5.90 -19.36 -2.78
C ILE A 34 -5.55 -20.84 -3.00
N ILE A 35 -4.91 -21.48 -2.02
CA ILE A 35 -4.70 -22.93 -2.02
C ILE A 35 -6.00 -23.60 -1.54
N LYS A 36 -6.71 -24.26 -2.46
CA LYS A 36 -7.81 -25.15 -2.11
C LYS A 36 -7.26 -26.31 -1.27
N ASN A 37 -7.64 -26.38 0.00
CA ASN A 37 -7.57 -27.64 0.74
C ASN A 37 -9.02 -28.05 1.03
N ASN A 38 -9.35 -29.33 0.82
CA ASN A 38 -10.70 -29.92 0.94
C ASN A 38 -11.21 -29.96 2.39
N GLN A 39 -10.77 -29.03 3.24
CA GLN A 39 -11.24 -28.87 4.60
C GLN A 39 -11.53 -27.39 4.83
N THR A 40 -12.76 -27.13 5.28
CA THR A 40 -13.31 -25.84 5.68
C THR A 40 -12.30 -25.03 6.47
N ASN A 41 -11.58 -24.13 5.80
CA ASN A 41 -10.71 -23.16 6.45
C ASN A 41 -10.99 -21.80 5.85
N LYS A 42 -11.57 -20.93 6.69
CA LYS A 42 -11.65 -19.50 6.46
C LYS A 42 -10.21 -18.99 6.34
N LEU A 43 -9.81 -18.61 5.14
CA LEU A 43 -8.50 -17.99 4.88
C LEU A 43 -8.65 -16.48 4.82
N TYR A 44 -7.61 -15.71 4.52
CA TYR A 44 -7.69 -14.26 4.67
C TYR A 44 -6.61 -13.53 3.78
N GLY A 45 -6.94 -12.78 2.68
CA GLY A 45 -6.08 -11.80 1.93
C GLY A 45 -6.76 -10.49 1.39
N ASP A 46 -6.02 -9.60 0.70
CA ASP A 46 -5.93 -8.13 0.94
C ASP A 46 -6.59 -7.12 -0.08
N GLY A 47 -6.66 -5.83 0.35
CA GLY A 47 -6.91 -4.59 -0.41
C GLY A 47 -8.33 -4.10 -0.17
N ASP A 48 -9.18 -5.08 -0.37
CA ASP A 48 -10.44 -5.24 0.27
C ASP A 48 -10.27 -5.79 1.68
N THR A 49 -11.29 -5.57 2.53
CA THR A 49 -11.39 -6.40 3.73
C THR A 49 -11.18 -7.83 3.34
N ILE A 50 -10.59 -8.55 4.26
CA ILE A 50 -9.99 -9.77 3.86
C ILE A 50 -10.99 -10.74 3.16
N PHE A 51 -10.63 -11.23 1.96
CA PHE A 51 -11.48 -11.96 0.99
C PHE A 51 -12.49 -11.15 0.19
N GLY A 52 -12.21 -9.88 -0.08
CA GLY A 52 -13.11 -9.11 -0.91
C GLY A 52 -14.48 -8.93 -0.24
N SER A 53 -15.51 -9.06 -1.05
CA SER A 53 -16.91 -9.01 -0.64
C SER A 53 -17.37 -10.20 0.21
N MET A 54 -16.51 -11.22 0.40
CA MET A 54 -16.89 -12.54 0.94
C MET A 54 -17.97 -13.25 0.10
N VAL A 55 -18.21 -12.81 -1.14
CA VAL A 55 -19.13 -13.45 -2.08
C VAL A 55 -18.35 -14.34 -3.03
N PHE A 56 -18.70 -15.62 -3.03
CA PHE A 56 -18.10 -16.64 -3.87
C PHE A 56 -19.05 -17.01 -5.02
N GLY A 57 -18.60 -16.86 -6.26
CA GLY A 57 -19.32 -17.33 -7.43
C GLY A 57 -19.21 -18.85 -7.54
N THR A 58 -20.28 -19.57 -7.19
CA THR A 58 -20.28 -21.04 -7.15
C THR A 58 -20.09 -21.72 -8.50
N GLU A 59 -20.35 -21.01 -9.60
CA GLU A 59 -20.15 -21.52 -10.96
C GLU A 59 -18.78 -21.14 -11.53
N THR A 60 -18.21 -20.03 -11.07
CA THR A 60 -16.98 -19.46 -11.61
C THR A 60 -15.76 -19.75 -10.75
N ASP A 61 -15.96 -20.24 -9.52
CA ASP A 61 -14.94 -20.42 -8.49
C ASP A 61 -14.13 -19.13 -8.20
N ILE A 62 -14.77 -17.97 -8.35
CA ILE A 62 -14.16 -16.65 -8.16
C ILE A 62 -14.73 -16.00 -6.90
N ILE A 63 -13.85 -15.45 -6.06
CA ILE A 63 -14.24 -14.53 -4.98
C ILE A 63 -14.31 -13.12 -5.56
N TYR A 64 -15.44 -12.43 -5.37
CA TYR A 64 -15.61 -11.07 -5.87
C TYR A 64 -14.99 -10.03 -4.92
N ASN A 65 -14.39 -9.00 -5.50
CA ASN A 65 -13.87 -7.84 -4.77
C ASN A 65 -15.01 -7.01 -4.13
N ASN A 66 -14.68 -6.17 -3.15
CA ASN A 66 -15.49 -5.06 -2.63
C ASN A 66 -14.80 -3.70 -2.83
N GLN A 67 -14.05 -3.52 -3.93
CA GLN A 67 -13.31 -2.28 -4.24
C GLN A 67 -14.18 -1.02 -4.26
N ILE A 68 -15.49 -1.18 -4.38
CA ILE A 68 -16.46 -0.09 -4.22
C ILE A 68 -16.32 0.63 -2.86
N ASN A 69 -15.78 -0.05 -1.84
CA ASN A 69 -15.50 0.48 -0.50
C ASN A 69 -14.38 1.53 -0.47
N ASP A 70 -13.54 1.60 -1.51
CA ASP A 70 -12.51 2.63 -1.63
C ASP A 70 -13.04 3.98 -2.12
N PHE A 71 -14.29 4.04 -2.61
CA PHE A 71 -14.93 5.33 -2.85
C PHE A 71 -15.25 6.02 -1.53
N SER A 72 -15.22 7.35 -1.55
CA SER A 72 -15.76 8.14 -0.46
C SER A 72 -17.30 8.15 -0.54
N THR A 73 -17.94 7.93 0.60
CA THR A 73 -19.38 8.14 0.80
C THR A 73 -19.62 9.39 1.64
N LEU A 74 -20.72 10.11 1.36
CA LEU A 74 -21.08 11.34 2.05
C LEU A 74 -21.20 11.10 3.56
N ASN A 75 -20.56 11.97 4.36
CA ASN A 75 -20.63 11.98 5.83
C ASN A 75 -20.20 10.67 6.52
N THR A 76 -19.37 9.86 5.86
CA THR A 76 -18.80 8.64 6.46
C THR A 76 -17.28 8.69 6.39
N THR A 77 -16.64 8.14 7.40
CA THR A 77 -15.22 7.80 7.37
C THR A 77 -15.07 6.38 6.85
N ASN A 78 -14.12 6.13 5.94
CA ASN A 78 -13.93 4.79 5.39
C ASN A 78 -13.26 3.83 6.40
N PHE A 79 -13.08 2.56 6.01
CA PHE A 79 -12.46 1.52 6.84
C PHE A 79 -11.07 1.89 7.39
N PHE A 80 -10.34 2.76 6.70
CA PHE A 80 -9.00 3.24 7.08
C PHE A 80 -9.03 4.60 7.78
N SER A 81 -10.17 5.03 8.31
CA SER A 81 -10.35 6.30 8.99
C SER A 81 -10.06 7.55 8.13
N VAL A 82 -10.13 7.43 6.81
CA VAL A 82 -9.95 8.55 5.87
C VAL A 82 -11.29 9.28 5.69
N PRO A 83 -11.34 10.62 5.84
CA PRO A 83 -12.56 11.39 5.66
C PRO A 83 -12.99 11.41 4.19
N ALA A 84 -14.29 11.64 3.98
CA ALA A 84 -14.89 11.72 2.65
C ALA A 84 -14.25 12.82 1.79
N CYS A 85 -13.77 12.47 0.59
CA CYS A 85 -13.31 13.41 -0.43
C CYS A 85 -14.31 13.47 -1.59
N LEU A 86 -14.82 14.67 -1.91
CA LEU A 86 -15.75 14.88 -3.03
C LEU A 86 -15.18 14.35 -4.36
N ALA A 87 -13.87 14.53 -4.59
CA ALA A 87 -13.18 14.05 -5.77
C ALA A 87 -13.15 12.51 -5.86
N ASN A 88 -13.40 11.79 -4.77
CA ASN A 88 -13.46 10.33 -4.71
C ASN A 88 -14.88 9.80 -4.48
N TYR A 89 -15.93 10.58 -4.76
CA TYR A 89 -17.31 10.06 -4.74
C TYR A 89 -17.58 9.09 -5.89
N ILE A 90 -18.44 8.12 -5.60
CA ILE A 90 -18.88 7.10 -6.55
C ILE A 90 -19.68 7.70 -7.68
N THR A 91 -19.33 7.34 -8.91
CA THR A 91 -20.09 7.65 -10.13
C THR A 91 -19.92 6.50 -11.13
N PRO A 92 -20.88 6.26 -12.02
CA PRO A 92 -20.79 5.17 -13.00
C PRO A 92 -19.51 5.26 -13.85
N GLY A 93 -18.81 4.14 -14.01
CA GLY A 93 -17.59 4.04 -14.83
C GLY A 93 -16.33 4.66 -14.22
N LYS A 94 -16.41 5.33 -13.06
CA LYS A 94 -15.26 5.88 -12.35
C LYS A 94 -14.47 4.77 -11.65
N ARG A 95 -13.16 4.98 -11.47
CA ARG A 95 -12.30 4.13 -10.64
C ARG A 95 -12.12 4.74 -9.25
N PRO A 96 -12.14 3.93 -8.19
CA PRO A 96 -11.89 4.44 -6.84
C PRO A 96 -10.42 4.85 -6.68
N GLY A 97 -10.17 5.79 -5.78
CA GLY A 97 -8.82 6.13 -5.35
C GLY A 97 -8.14 4.93 -4.67
N SER A 98 -6.85 4.73 -4.91
CA SER A 98 -6.07 3.64 -4.32
C SER A 98 -4.81 4.19 -3.66
N SER A 99 -4.39 3.56 -2.57
CA SER A 99 -3.11 3.84 -1.91
C SER A 99 -1.95 3.05 -2.54
N MET A 100 -2.21 2.21 -3.54
CA MET A 100 -1.18 1.37 -4.16
C MET A 100 -0.11 2.20 -4.88
N VAL A 101 1.15 1.92 -4.59
CA VAL A 101 2.31 2.54 -5.23
C VAL A 101 3.31 1.46 -5.67
N PRO A 102 3.04 0.74 -6.77
CA PRO A 102 4.03 -0.14 -7.36
C PRO A 102 5.14 0.70 -7.99
N LEU A 103 6.38 0.49 -7.56
CA LEU A 103 7.53 1.31 -7.89
C LEU A 103 8.57 0.52 -8.68
N ILE A 104 9.10 1.10 -9.75
CA ILE A 104 10.31 0.64 -10.42
C ILE A 104 11.28 1.82 -10.49
N MET A 105 12.52 1.57 -10.07
CA MET A 105 13.60 2.55 -10.07
C MET A 105 14.66 2.17 -11.11
N PHE A 106 15.14 3.16 -11.85
CA PHE A 106 16.15 2.98 -12.88
C PHE A 106 17.36 3.86 -12.60
N ASP A 107 18.54 3.36 -12.95
CA ASP A 107 19.75 4.17 -13.05
C ASP A 107 19.61 5.09 -14.27
N GLN A 108 19.71 6.39 -14.03
CA GLN A 108 19.56 7.40 -15.07
C GLN A 108 20.59 7.24 -16.20
N ASN A 109 21.80 6.77 -15.89
CA ASN A 109 22.92 6.75 -16.82
C ASN A 109 22.84 5.59 -17.83
N ASN A 110 22.41 4.40 -17.36
CA ASN A 110 22.41 3.18 -18.18
C ASN A 110 21.02 2.53 -18.31
N GLN A 111 19.98 3.13 -17.72
CA GLN A 111 18.60 2.64 -17.75
C GLN A 111 18.44 1.22 -17.18
N ARG A 112 19.39 0.77 -16.35
CA ARG A 112 19.30 -0.50 -15.63
C ARG A 112 18.28 -0.36 -14.51
N VAL A 113 17.43 -1.37 -14.34
CA VAL A 113 16.55 -1.47 -13.17
C VAL A 113 17.45 -1.58 -11.93
N LEU A 114 17.29 -0.65 -11.00
CA LEU A 114 17.94 -0.65 -9.70
C LEU A 114 17.08 -1.37 -8.66
N GLN A 115 15.76 -1.19 -8.74
CA GLN A 115 14.86 -1.74 -7.75
C GLN A 115 13.45 -1.90 -8.34
N VAL A 116 12.78 -2.98 -7.99
CA VAL A 116 11.33 -3.14 -8.14
C VAL A 116 10.75 -3.37 -6.76
N LEU A 117 9.79 -2.55 -6.35
CA LEU A 117 9.22 -2.60 -5.01
C LEU A 117 7.70 -2.46 -5.09
N ASN A 118 7.01 -3.23 -4.24
CA ASN A 118 5.59 -3.05 -3.97
C ASN A 118 5.31 -3.22 -2.48
N ALA A 119 4.29 -2.54 -2.00
CA ALA A 119 3.86 -2.62 -0.61
C ALA A 119 2.34 -2.84 -0.51
N ASN A 120 1.95 -3.36 0.64
CA ASN A 120 0.58 -3.65 0.99
C ASN A 120 0.21 -3.08 2.37
N GLY A 121 -1.06 -3.05 2.77
CA GLY A 121 -1.52 -2.55 4.07
C GLY A 121 -2.37 -1.28 4.01
N GLY A 122 -3.24 -1.16 3.00
CA GLY A 122 -4.18 -0.05 2.88
C GLY A 122 -3.51 1.32 2.81
N THR A 123 -3.94 2.26 3.65
CA THR A 123 -3.38 3.64 3.69
C THR A 123 -1.90 3.71 4.05
N GLN A 124 -1.34 2.65 4.66
CA GLN A 124 0.08 2.60 5.01
C GLN A 124 0.99 2.38 3.80
N ILE A 125 0.46 1.90 2.66
CA ILE A 125 1.25 1.53 1.47
C ILE A 125 2.18 2.67 1.04
N THR A 126 1.63 3.87 0.86
CA THR A 126 2.39 5.03 0.37
C THR A 126 3.54 5.41 1.30
N THR A 127 3.28 5.50 2.61
CA THR A 127 4.31 5.84 3.60
C THR A 127 5.35 4.74 3.76
N THR A 128 4.95 3.48 3.62
CA THR A 128 5.87 2.34 3.69
C THR A 128 6.81 2.33 2.49
N THR A 129 6.26 2.47 1.28
CA THR A 129 7.06 2.58 0.05
C THR A 129 8.06 3.73 0.15
N ALA A 130 7.62 4.91 0.61
CA ALA A 130 8.50 6.06 0.79
C ALA A 130 9.63 5.79 1.80
N GLN A 131 9.33 5.18 2.95
CA GLN A 131 10.33 4.85 3.96
C GLN A 131 11.35 3.82 3.49
N VAL A 132 10.92 2.76 2.80
CA VAL A 132 11.85 1.73 2.30
C VAL A 132 12.79 2.32 1.25
N VAL A 133 12.26 3.13 0.32
CA VAL A 133 13.07 3.84 -0.68
C VAL A 133 14.06 4.79 0.00
N MET A 134 13.60 5.57 0.98
CA MET A 134 14.45 6.48 1.76
C MET A 134 15.59 5.73 2.48
N LEU A 135 15.27 4.61 3.11
CA LEU A 135 16.24 3.79 3.85
C LEU A 135 17.30 3.19 2.93
N ASN A 136 16.90 2.74 1.74
CA ASN A 136 17.82 2.17 0.76
C ASN A 136 18.67 3.27 0.08
N LEU A 137 18.05 4.34 -0.42
CA LEU A 137 18.74 5.38 -1.18
C LEU A 137 19.55 6.36 -0.31
N TRP A 138 18.94 6.91 0.74
CA TRP A 138 19.57 7.99 1.52
C TRP A 138 20.39 7.44 2.68
N PHE A 139 19.84 6.44 3.38
CA PHE A 139 20.53 5.81 4.51
C PHE A 139 21.42 4.63 4.12
N ARG A 140 21.49 4.31 2.81
CA ARG A 140 22.36 3.26 2.24
C ARG A 140 22.20 1.90 2.92
N LYS A 141 21.00 1.58 3.41
CA LYS A 141 20.68 0.25 3.92
C LYS A 141 20.50 -0.72 2.76
N ASP A 142 20.97 -1.95 2.91
CA ASP A 142 20.58 -3.00 1.98
C ASP A 142 19.06 -3.20 1.99
N ILE A 143 18.49 -3.70 0.89
CA ILE A 143 17.03 -3.80 0.75
C ILE A 143 16.38 -4.66 1.84
N ARG A 144 17.07 -5.71 2.32
CA ARG A 144 16.57 -6.57 3.40
C ARG A 144 16.52 -5.82 4.72
N GLN A 145 17.53 -5.03 5.04
CA GLN A 145 17.56 -4.16 6.20
C GLN A 145 16.49 -3.08 6.11
N ALA A 146 16.32 -2.45 4.95
CA ALA A 146 15.31 -1.42 4.72
C ALA A 146 13.89 -1.96 4.95
N ILE A 147 13.58 -3.15 4.42
CA ILE A 147 12.28 -3.81 4.61
C ILE A 147 12.02 -4.19 6.08
N ASN A 148 13.05 -4.66 6.79
CA ASN A 148 12.92 -5.12 8.17
C ASN A 148 12.91 -3.99 9.22
N THR A 149 13.34 -2.80 8.85
CA THR A 149 13.38 -1.64 9.74
C THR A 149 11.95 -1.27 10.18
N PRO A 150 11.69 -1.10 11.49
CA PRO A 150 10.39 -0.64 11.99
C PRO A 150 9.99 0.71 11.37
N ARG A 151 8.71 0.89 11.10
CA ARG A 151 8.16 2.06 10.38
C ARG A 151 7.27 2.94 11.25
N LEU A 152 7.11 4.19 10.81
CA LEU A 152 6.08 5.12 11.29
C LEU A 152 5.03 5.34 10.20
N HIS A 153 3.79 5.61 10.59
CA HIS A 153 2.74 6.02 9.66
C HIS A 153 1.90 7.15 10.27
N SER A 154 1.66 8.18 9.47
CA SER A 154 0.64 9.18 9.74
C SER A 154 0.00 9.57 8.43
N GLN A 155 -1.32 9.69 8.45
CA GLN A 155 -2.16 10.01 7.29
C GLN A 155 -2.96 11.30 7.52
N LEU A 156 -2.45 12.18 8.40
CA LEU A 156 -3.07 13.41 8.88
C LEU A 156 -4.31 13.18 9.77
N LEU A 157 -5.27 12.38 9.30
CA LEU A 157 -6.47 12.02 10.03
C LEU A 157 -6.62 10.49 10.08
N PRO A 158 -6.77 9.88 11.28
CA PRO A 158 -6.77 10.52 12.60
C PRO A 158 -5.43 11.20 12.94
N GLU A 159 -5.46 12.18 13.84
CA GLU A 159 -4.28 12.95 14.26
C GLU A 159 -3.42 12.12 15.22
N GLU A 160 -2.78 11.10 14.65
CA GLU A 160 -1.89 10.19 15.35
C GLU A 160 -0.73 9.78 14.45
N VAL A 161 0.29 9.24 15.08
CA VAL A 161 1.43 8.61 14.45
C VAL A 161 1.48 7.17 14.94
N LEU A 162 1.18 6.23 14.05
CA LEU A 162 1.34 4.81 14.29
C LEU A 162 2.83 4.45 14.22
N ALA A 163 3.34 3.77 15.23
CA ALA A 163 4.72 3.28 15.29
C ALA A 163 4.73 1.76 15.42
N GLU A 164 5.43 1.07 14.52
CA GLU A 164 5.60 -0.37 14.64
C GLU A 164 6.41 -0.75 15.90
N CYS A 165 6.13 -1.93 16.43
CA CYS A 165 6.91 -2.50 17.53
C CYS A 165 8.42 -2.51 17.20
N GLY A 166 9.23 -2.09 18.18
CA GLY A 166 10.70 -2.04 18.04
C GLY A 166 11.23 -0.76 17.39
N PHE A 167 10.39 0.23 17.07
CA PHE A 167 10.87 1.54 16.63
C PHE A 167 11.74 2.21 17.70
N ASN A 168 12.68 3.07 17.25
CA ASN A 168 13.64 3.73 18.13
C ASN A 168 12.94 4.62 19.17
N GLN A 169 13.05 4.24 20.44
CA GLN A 169 12.36 4.93 21.55
C GLN A 169 12.80 6.38 21.74
N THR A 170 14.07 6.69 21.51
CA THR A 170 14.58 8.07 21.60
C THR A 170 13.87 8.97 20.59
N ILE A 171 13.63 8.49 19.37
CA ILE A 171 12.88 9.24 18.35
C ILE A 171 11.41 9.38 18.76
N LEU A 172 10.78 8.31 19.26
CA LEU A 172 9.39 8.37 19.71
C LEU A 172 9.18 9.38 20.85
N GLU A 173 10.11 9.42 21.82
CA GLU A 173 10.08 10.39 22.91
C GLU A 173 10.24 11.83 22.42
N GLN A 174 11.12 12.07 21.44
CA GLN A 174 11.26 13.39 20.82
C GLN A 174 9.99 13.81 20.08
N LEU A 175 9.37 12.89 19.32
CA LEU A 175 8.10 13.17 18.65
C LEU A 175 6.98 13.48 19.65
N LYS A 176 6.90 12.76 20.77
CA LYS A 176 5.96 13.08 21.87
C LYS A 176 6.19 14.46 22.45
N LYS A 177 7.45 14.87 22.66
CA LYS A 177 7.80 16.22 23.15
C LYS A 177 7.40 17.32 22.17
N LEU A 178 7.38 17.02 20.87
CA LEU A 178 6.89 17.92 19.82
C LEU A 178 5.36 17.94 19.71
N GLY A 179 4.64 17.16 20.52
CA GLY A 179 3.18 17.12 20.57
C GLY A 179 2.54 16.01 19.74
N HIS A 180 3.31 15.11 19.12
CA HIS A 180 2.73 14.00 18.35
C HIS A 180 2.11 12.94 19.27
N ASN A 181 0.85 12.58 18.97
CA ASN A 181 0.18 11.45 19.60
C ASN A 181 0.67 10.13 18.98
N ILE A 182 1.59 9.46 19.66
CA ILE A 182 2.18 8.19 19.20
C ILE A 182 1.33 7.01 19.68
N GLN A 183 0.89 6.18 18.73
CA GLN A 183 0.18 4.93 18.99
C GLN A 183 1.03 3.73 18.55
N CYS A 184 0.92 2.62 19.27
CA CYS A 184 1.65 1.40 18.93
C CYS A 184 0.88 0.59 17.87
N ASP A 185 1.48 0.32 16.72
CA ASP A 185 0.97 -0.63 15.73
C ASP A 185 1.53 -2.02 16.03
N VAL A 186 0.72 -2.80 16.74
CA VAL A 186 1.05 -4.18 17.16
C VAL A 186 1.03 -5.15 15.97
N TYR A 187 0.25 -4.86 14.93
CA TYR A 187 -0.08 -5.83 13.89
C TYR A 187 0.80 -5.71 12.65
N ARG A 188 1.60 -4.64 12.55
CA ARG A 188 2.57 -4.44 11.46
C ARG A 188 1.91 -4.62 10.09
N ARG A 189 0.87 -3.80 9.85
CA ARG A 189 -0.12 -4.03 8.80
C ARG A 189 0.42 -3.91 7.37
N SER A 190 1.61 -3.33 7.21
CA SER A 190 2.22 -3.14 5.90
C SER A 190 3.30 -4.17 5.56
N ILE A 191 3.11 -4.84 4.42
CA ILE A 191 4.00 -5.90 3.89
C ILE A 191 4.69 -5.36 2.65
N VAL A 192 6.00 -5.60 2.52
CA VAL A 192 6.81 -5.12 1.40
C VAL A 192 7.46 -6.29 0.69
N GLN A 193 7.44 -6.26 -0.64
CA GLN A 193 8.21 -7.15 -1.50
C GLN A 193 9.08 -6.29 -2.41
N SER A 194 10.36 -6.65 -2.53
CA SER A 194 11.30 -5.92 -3.37
C SER A 194 12.34 -6.85 -3.98
N ILE A 195 12.81 -6.49 -5.17
CA ILE A 195 13.96 -7.07 -5.87
C ILE A 195 14.90 -5.91 -6.22
N GLU A 196 16.20 -6.12 -6.03
CA GLU A 196 17.30 -5.19 -6.35
C GLU A 196 18.24 -5.85 -7.37
#